data_AF-A0A4X2MDY6-F1
#
_entry.id   AF-A0A4X2MDY6-F1
#
_cell.length_a   1.000
_cell.length_b   1.000
_cell.length_c   1.000
_cell.angle_alpha   90.00
_cell.angle_beta   90.00
_cell.angle_gamma   90.00
#
_symmetry.space_group_name_H-M   'P 1'
#
loop_
_entity.id
_entity.type
_entity.pdbx_description
1 polymer ?
#
loop_
_entity_poly.entity_id
_entity_poly.type
_entity_poly.pdbx_seq_one_letter_code
_entity_poly.pdbx_strand_id
1 'polypeptide(L)'
;MPITYKKELDLNFRADIGGNEWNGTTLLPWEYFPPGIDKMNLYAIHGSGNRRIYEALYPIPHEEIATGQGPNFHRLEYFKPFDLKWVMGDDWEQPHSKLWP
;
A
#
# COMPACT_ATOMS: atom_id res chain seq x y z
N MET A 1 -19.90 21.88 -13.17
CA MET A 1 -19.36 20.55 -13.54
C MET A 1 -19.68 19.60 -12.40
N PRO A 2 -20.40 18.49 -12.61
CA PRO A 2 -20.61 17.53 -11.53
C PRO A 2 -19.29 16.82 -11.22
N ILE A 3 -18.99 16.63 -9.94
CA ILE A 3 -17.84 15.87 -9.48
C ILE A 3 -18.14 14.40 -9.72
N THR A 4 -17.49 13.80 -10.72
CA THR A 4 -17.60 12.36 -10.98
C THR A 4 -16.67 11.62 -10.03
N TYR A 5 -17.24 10.99 -9.00
CA TYR A 5 -16.48 10.10 -8.11
C TYR A 5 -16.14 8.79 -8.85
N LYS A 6 -14.85 8.53 -9.08
CA LYS A 6 -14.38 7.24 -9.60
C LYS A 6 -14.15 6.30 -8.41
N LYS A 7 -14.96 5.25 -8.31
CA LYS A 7 -14.95 4.30 -7.18
C LYS A 7 -13.64 3.51 -7.09
N GLU A 8 -13.08 3.13 -8.23
CA GLU A 8 -11.93 2.22 -8.35
C GLU A 8 -11.02 2.69 -9.51
N LEU A 9 -9.72 2.44 -9.40
CA LEU A 9 -8.74 2.75 -10.45
C LEU A 9 -8.29 1.47 -11.15
N ASP A 10 -8.12 1.54 -12.47
CA ASP A 10 -7.70 0.39 -13.26
C ASP A 10 -6.23 0.07 -12.99
N LEU A 11 -5.93 -1.18 -12.64
CA LEU A 11 -4.59 -1.68 -12.35
C LEU A 11 -4.27 -2.91 -13.19
N ASN A 12 -3.08 -2.94 -13.78
CA ASN A 12 -2.54 -4.14 -14.40
C ASN A 12 -1.86 -4.97 -13.33
N PHE A 13 -2.30 -6.21 -13.16
CA PHE A 13 -1.69 -7.16 -12.24
C PHE A 13 -1.68 -8.57 -12.81
N ARG A 14 -0.77 -9.38 -12.30
CA ARG A 14 -0.63 -10.80 -12.58
C ARG A 14 -0.46 -11.53 -11.26
N ALA A 15 -1.12 -12.67 -11.12
CA ALA A 15 -0.93 -13.57 -9.99
C ALA A 15 -0.68 -14.98 -10.54
N ASP A 16 0.43 -15.59 -10.13
CA ASP A 16 0.80 -16.95 -10.48
C ASP A 16 0.85 -17.78 -9.20
N ILE A 17 0.17 -18.93 -9.19
CA ILE A 17 0.17 -19.85 -8.06
C ILE A 17 0.94 -21.11 -8.48
N GLY A 18 1.99 -21.44 -7.74
CA GLY A 18 2.83 -22.61 -7.94
C GLY A 18 2.92 -23.43 -6.66
N GLY A 19 2.16 -24.53 -6.57
CA GLY A 19 2.13 -25.38 -5.38
C GLY A 19 1.64 -24.60 -4.15
N ASN A 20 2.53 -24.42 -3.17
CA ASN A 20 2.25 -23.71 -1.92
C ASN A 20 2.67 -22.23 -1.92
N GLU A 21 3.16 -21.72 -3.06
CA GLU A 21 3.60 -20.35 -3.20
C GLU A 21 2.76 -19.63 -4.24
N TRP A 22 2.65 -18.32 -4.10
CA TRP A 22 2.08 -17.47 -5.12
C TRP A 22 2.96 -16.23 -5.30
N ASN A 23 3.05 -15.76 -6.54
CA ASN A 23 3.72 -14.52 -6.89
C ASN A 23 2.68 -13.54 -7.43
N GLY A 24 2.65 -12.33 -6.87
CA GLY A 24 1.85 -11.22 -7.38
C GLY A 24 2.76 -10.14 -7.95
N THR A 25 2.48 -9.70 -9.18
CA THR A 25 3.14 -8.55 -9.81
C THR A 25 2.08 -7.55 -10.22
N THR A 26 2.30 -6.25 -9.96
CA THR A 26 1.40 -5.18 -10.40
C THR A 26 2.18 -3.98 -10.91
N LEU A 27 1.59 -3.25 -11.85
CA LEU A 27 2.09 -1.95 -12.32
C LEU A 27 1.18 -0.85 -11.78
N LEU A 28 1.72 -0.02 -10.89
CA LEU A 28 1.04 1.16 -10.35
C LEU A 28 1.38 2.38 -11.22
N PRO A 29 0.41 2.99 -11.92
CA PRO A 29 0.66 4.19 -12.70
C PRO A 29 1.06 5.37 -11.81
N TRP A 30 2.13 6.08 -12.16
CA TRP A 30 2.62 7.22 -11.39
C TRP A 30 1.60 8.35 -11.25
N GLU A 31 0.79 8.54 -12.29
CA GLU A 31 -0.28 9.54 -12.32
C GLU A 31 -1.39 9.32 -11.28
N TYR A 32 -1.42 8.15 -10.62
CA TYR A 32 -2.38 7.86 -9.57
C TYR A 32 -1.94 8.35 -8.19
N PHE A 33 -0.66 8.59 -7.99
CA PHE A 33 -0.13 9.05 -6.71
C PHE A 33 -0.36 10.56 -6.54
N PRO A 34 -0.86 11.01 -5.37
CA PRO A 34 -0.85 12.43 -5.04
C PRO A 34 0.57 13.00 -5.04
N PRO A 35 0.74 14.31 -5.28
CA PRO A 35 2.05 14.94 -5.15
C PRO A 35 2.56 14.86 -3.70
N GLY A 36 3.86 14.64 -3.53
CA GLY A 36 4.52 14.77 -2.23
C GLY A 36 4.26 13.62 -1.25
N ILE A 37 4.08 12.39 -1.74
CA ILE A 37 4.09 11.21 -0.87
C ILE A 37 5.46 11.08 -0.24
N ASP A 38 5.48 11.06 1.09
CA ASP A 38 6.71 11.03 1.89
C ASP A 38 6.75 9.87 2.89
N LYS A 39 5.72 9.03 2.91
CA LYS A 39 5.59 7.89 3.84
C LYS A 39 4.90 6.70 3.21
N MET A 40 5.28 5.49 3.64
CA MET A 40 4.63 4.24 3.22
C MET A 40 4.55 3.20 4.34
N ASN A 41 3.71 2.19 4.10
CA ASN A 41 3.72 0.90 4.77
C ASN A 41 3.25 -0.18 3.79
N LEU A 42 3.55 -1.44 4.07
CA LEU A 42 3.12 -2.59 3.27
C LEU A 42 2.49 -3.62 4.20
N TYR A 43 1.45 -4.30 3.73
CA TYR A 43 0.71 -5.28 4.54
C TYR A 43 0.57 -6.61 3.80
N ALA A 44 0.62 -7.71 4.56
CA ALA A 44 0.26 -9.02 4.08
C ALA A 44 -0.82 -9.64 4.99
N ILE A 45 -1.81 -10.28 4.38
CA ILE A 45 -2.90 -10.94 5.08
C ILE A 45 -3.04 -12.35 4.53
N HIS A 46 -2.85 -13.36 5.36
CA HIS A 46 -2.96 -14.76 4.97
C HIS A 46 -3.60 -15.62 6.05
N GLY A 47 -3.94 -16.87 5.73
CA GLY A 47 -4.74 -17.73 6.60
C GLY A 47 -6.23 -17.36 6.65
N SER A 48 -7.00 -18.08 7.46
CA SER A 48 -8.47 -17.96 7.52
C SER A 48 -9.03 -18.14 8.92
N GLY A 49 -10.16 -17.47 9.19
CA GLY A 49 -10.82 -17.47 10.50
C GLY A 49 -9.87 -17.08 11.62
N ASN A 50 -9.85 -17.88 12.69
CA ASN A 50 -8.97 -17.68 13.85
C ASN A 50 -7.48 -17.90 13.56
N ARG A 51 -7.12 -18.42 12.38
CA ARG A 51 -5.74 -18.61 11.92
C ARG A 51 -5.30 -17.52 10.93
N ARG A 52 -6.06 -16.44 10.77
CA ARG A 52 -5.67 -15.33 9.92
C ARG A 52 -4.53 -14.55 10.58
N ILE A 53 -3.48 -14.32 9.81
CA ILE A 53 -2.28 -13.60 10.21
C ILE A 53 -2.27 -12.27 9.46
N TYR A 54 -1.87 -11.21 10.17
CA TYR A 54 -1.74 -9.86 9.67
C TYR A 54 -0.29 -9.42 9.88
N GLU A 55 0.38 -9.07 8.80
CA GLU A 55 1.78 -8.64 8.81
C GLU A 55 1.87 -7.23 8.24
N ALA A 56 2.85 -6.49 8.73
CA ALA A 56 3.17 -5.15 8.25
C ALA A 56 4.69 -5.02 8.12
N LEU A 57 5.16 -4.30 7.10
CA LEU A 57 6.58 -3.93 6.99
C LEU A 57 7.00 -3.08 8.19
N TYR A 58 6.13 -2.16 8.60
CA TYR A 58 6.30 -1.34 9.80
C TYR A 58 5.13 -1.61 10.76
N PRO A 59 5.27 -2.60 11.68
CA PRO A 59 4.21 -2.96 12.61
C PRO A 59 4.07 -1.92 13.74
N ILE A 60 2.90 -1.92 14.35
CA ILE A 60 2.62 -1.16 15.56
C ILE A 60 3.36 -1.83 16.73
N PRO A 61 3.94 -1.08 17.69
CA PRO A 61 4.56 -1.68 18.88
C PRO A 61 3.58 -2.55 19.64
N HIS A 62 4.06 -3.68 20.16
CA HIS A 62 3.20 -4.70 20.77
C HIS A 62 2.48 -4.15 22.01
N GLU A 63 3.17 -3.31 22.76
CA GLU A 63 2.67 -2.60 23.94
C GLU A 63 1.54 -1.59 23.63
N GLU A 64 1.42 -1.16 22.38
CA GLU A 64 0.35 -0.25 21.92
C GLU A 64 -0.88 -1.01 21.39
N ILE A 65 -0.90 -2.34 21.51
CA ILE A 65 -2.04 -3.18 21.11
C ILE A 65 -2.96 -3.38 22.30
N ALA A 66 -4.13 -2.74 22.27
CA ALA A 66 -5.13 -2.95 23.31
C ALA A 66 -5.70 -4.38 23.28
N THR A 67 -6.12 -4.90 24.44
CA THR A 67 -6.79 -6.21 24.51
C THR A 67 -8.05 -6.22 23.65
N GLY A 68 -8.14 -7.20 22.74
CA GLY A 68 -9.26 -7.32 21.80
C GLY A 68 -9.19 -6.35 20.61
N GLN A 69 -8.11 -5.58 20.45
CA GLN A 69 -7.91 -4.73 19.29
C GLN A 69 -7.76 -5.56 18.02
N GLY A 70 -8.62 -5.29 17.03
CA GLY A 70 -8.51 -5.85 15.69
C GLY A 70 -7.43 -5.15 14.85
N PRO A 71 -7.10 -5.68 13.66
CA PRO A 71 -6.16 -5.04 12.74
C PRO A 71 -6.69 -3.67 12.27
N ASN A 72 -5.83 -2.66 12.28
CA ASN A 72 -6.13 -1.34 11.72
C ASN A 72 -4.96 -0.86 10.84
N PHE A 73 -5.14 -0.94 9.52
CA PHE A 73 -4.14 -0.55 8.52
C PHE A 73 -4.05 0.96 8.26
N HIS A 74 -4.90 1.76 8.92
CA HIS A 74 -4.98 3.21 8.72
C HIS A 74 -4.32 4.00 9.86
N ARG A 75 -3.45 3.35 10.66
CA ARG A 75 -2.62 4.02 11.66
C ARG A 75 -1.39 4.67 11.01
N LEU A 76 -1.63 5.84 10.42
CA LEU A 76 -0.67 6.59 9.62
C LEU A 76 0.59 6.99 10.40
N GLU A 77 0.50 7.08 11.73
CA GLU A 77 1.62 7.40 12.61
C GLU A 77 2.78 6.38 12.55
N TYR A 78 2.53 5.17 12.07
CA TYR A 78 3.58 4.15 11.91
C TYR A 78 4.11 3.98 10.51
N PHE A 79 3.55 4.72 9.55
CA PHE A 79 4.12 4.76 8.22
C PHE A 79 5.51 5.41 8.32
N LYS A 80 6.50 4.80 7.69
CA LYS A 80 7.88 5.29 7.73
C LYS A 80 8.17 6.17 6.53
N PRO A 81 9.19 7.06 6.65
CA PRO A 81 9.64 7.86 5.53
C PRO A 81 9.85 7.01 4.28
N PHE A 82 9.40 7.54 3.16
CA PHE A 82 9.51 6.92 1.85
C PHE A 82 9.73 7.99 0.81
N ASP A 83 10.66 7.73 -0.10
CA ASP A 83 10.86 8.54 -1.29
C ASP A 83 10.88 7.61 -2.51
N LEU A 84 10.11 7.97 -3.53
CA LEU A 84 10.08 7.24 -4.80
C LEU A 84 11.44 7.23 -5.50
N LYS A 85 12.27 8.25 -5.27
CA LYS A 85 13.66 8.29 -5.76
C LYS A 85 14.52 7.15 -5.20
N TRP A 86 14.20 6.61 -4.02
CA TRP A 86 14.92 5.44 -3.50
C TRP A 86 14.76 4.20 -4.38
N VAL A 87 13.68 4.14 -5.17
CA VAL A 87 13.39 3.05 -6.11
C VAL A 87 13.77 3.44 -7.55
N MET A 88 13.54 4.69 -7.92
CA MET A 88 13.60 5.17 -9.31
C MET A 88 14.92 5.85 -9.68
N GLY A 89 15.72 6.23 -8.69
CA GLY A 89 16.94 7.04 -8.85
C GLY A 89 16.71 8.53 -8.61
N ASP A 90 17.80 9.25 -8.32
CA ASP A 90 17.77 10.66 -7.91
C ASP A 90 17.23 11.60 -9.00
N ASP A 91 17.44 11.25 -10.26
CA ASP A 91 16.99 12.02 -11.44
C ASP A 91 15.49 11.85 -11.74
N TRP A 92 14.79 10.97 -11.01
CA TRP A 92 13.37 10.78 -11.22
C TRP A 92 12.57 11.98 -10.69
N GLU A 93 11.61 12.45 -11.50
CA GLU A 93 10.65 13.47 -11.13
C GLU A 93 9.24 12.90 -11.20
N GLN A 94 8.40 13.24 -10.22
CA GLN A 94 7.02 12.79 -10.20
C GLN A 94 6.25 13.40 -11.38
N PRO A 95 5.67 12.59 -12.28
CA PRO A 95 4.83 13.12 -13.35
C PRO A 95 3.55 13.72 -12.77
N HIS A 96 2.98 14.69 -13.50
CA HIS A 96 1.73 15.32 -13.10
C HIS A 96 0.62 14.28 -12.91
N SER A 97 -0.07 14.34 -11.76
CA SER A 97 -1.18 13.42 -11.50
C SER A 97 -2.39 13.78 -12.36
N LYS A 98 -3.06 12.77 -12.93
CA LYS A 98 -4.35 12.99 -13.60
C LYS A 98 -5.52 13.05 -12.62
N LEU A 99 -5.30 12.63 -11.37
CA LEU A 99 -6.32 12.48 -10.34
C LEU A 99 -6.22 13.54 -9.24
N TRP A 100 -5.02 14.08 -9.02
CA TRP A 100 -4.70 15.04 -7.95
C TRP A 100 -4.16 16.34 -8.58
N PRO A 101 -5.01 17.36 -8.79
CA PRO A 101 -4.60 18.67 -9.28
C PRO A 101 -3.84 19.49 -8.23
#